data_AF-A0A817MYT4-F1
#
_entry.id   AF-A0A817MYT4-F1
#
_cell.length_a   1.000
_cell.length_b   1.000
_cell.length_c   1.000
_cell.angle_alpha   90.00
_cell.angle_beta   90.00
_cell.angle_gamma   90.00
#
_symmetry.space_group_name_H-M   'P 1'
#
loop_
_entity.id
_entity.type
_entity.pdbx_description
1 polymer ?
#
loop_
_entity_poly.entity_id
_entity_poly.type
_entity_poly.pdbx_seq_one_letter_code
_entity_poly.pdbx_strand_id
1 'polypeptide(L)'
;MGEYSKALEYYEKSLKIREISLPPTHPDLASSYNNIGQLYEEMEEYSKALPLLEKALGIWRKSLPPTHPNIKIAMNAIDRVKEKL
;
A
#
# COMPACT_ATOMS: atom_id res chain seq x y z
N MET A 1 -13.27 1.80 -15.10
CA MET A 1 -12.19 2.81 -15.07
C MET A 1 -12.55 4.05 -14.24
N GLY A 2 -13.76 4.63 -14.35
CA GLY A 2 -14.10 5.88 -13.63
C GLY A 2 -14.16 5.81 -12.09
N GLU A 3 -14.57 4.68 -11.50
CA GLU A 3 -14.65 4.53 -10.03
C GLU A 3 -13.27 4.37 -9.37
N TYR A 4 -12.33 3.69 -10.05
CA TYR A 4 -10.96 3.53 -9.56
C TYR A 4 -10.21 4.86 -9.51
N SER A 5 -10.41 5.75 -10.49
CA SER A 5 -9.79 7.08 -10.47
C SER A 5 -10.26 7.94 -9.29
N LYS A 6 -11.55 7.89 -8.94
CA LYS A 6 -12.06 8.59 -7.75
C LYS A 6 -11.53 7.97 -6.45
N ALA A 7 -11.51 6.64 -6.37
CA ALA A 7 -10.95 5.95 -5.20
C ALA A 7 -9.48 6.31 -4.99
N LEU A 8 -8.69 6.36 -6.07
CA LEU A 8 -7.29 6.75 -6.05
C LEU A 8 -7.12 8.17 -5.52
N GLU A 9 -7.91 9.14 -6.02
CA GLU A 9 -7.89 10.52 -5.56
C GLU A 9 -8.16 10.63 -4.05
N TYR A 10 -9.15 9.90 -3.52
CA TYR A 10 -9.43 9.90 -2.08
C TYR A 10 -8.30 9.27 -1.26
N TYR A 11 -7.72 8.16 -1.72
CA TYR A 11 -6.59 7.55 -1.03
C TYR A 11 -5.34 8.42 -1.05
N GLU A 12 -5.04 9.10 -2.15
CA GLU A 12 -3.90 10.02 -2.26
C GLU A 12 -4.06 11.24 -1.34
N LYS A 13 -5.26 11.82 -1.26
CA LYS A 13 -5.56 12.90 -0.30
C LYS A 13 -5.37 12.44 1.14
N SER A 14 -5.89 11.25 1.47
CA SER A 14 -5.72 10.64 2.81
C SER A 14 -4.25 10.38 3.14
N LEU A 15 -3.50 9.84 2.17
CA LEU A 15 -2.07 9.61 2.31
C LEU A 15 -1.32 10.91 2.61
N LYS A 16 -1.58 11.99 1.86
CA LYS A 16 -0.91 13.27 2.06
C LYS A 16 -1.16 13.86 3.45
N ILE A 17 -2.38 13.73 3.97
CA ILE A 17 -2.71 14.17 5.33
C ILE A 17 -1.95 13.32 6.36
N ARG A 18 -1.92 12.00 6.18
CA ARG A 18 -1.21 11.07 7.07
C ARG A 18 0.31 11.28 7.06
N GLU A 19 0.91 11.59 5.91
CA GLU A 19 2.34 11.88 5.78
C GLU A 19 2.77 13.11 6.60
N ILE A 20 1.88 14.10 6.73
CA ILE A 20 2.13 15.32 7.53
C ILE A 20 1.82 15.09 9.01
N SER A 21 0.83 14.24 9.31
CA SER A 21 0.28 14.09 10.66
C SER A 21 0.93 12.98 11.48
N LEU A 22 1.56 12.01 10.83
CA LEU A 22 2.06 10.79 11.46
C LEU A 22 3.57 10.64 11.28
N PRO A 23 4.27 9.99 12.23
CA PRO A 23 5.66 9.60 12.02
C PRO A 23 5.81 8.71 10.77
N PRO A 24 6.96 8.74 10.08
CA PRO A 24 7.20 7.92 8.88
C PRO A 24 7.08 6.40 9.09
N THR A 25 7.11 5.94 10.34
CA THR A 25 6.93 4.54 10.74
C THR A 25 5.53 4.25 11.27
N HIS A 26 4.53 5.12 11.07
CA HIS A 26 3.21 4.83 11.60
C HIS A 26 2.51 3.71 10.80
N PRO A 27 1.94 2.68 11.44
CA PRO A 27 1.24 1.59 10.74
C PRO A 27 0.10 2.06 9.81
N ASP A 28 -0.59 3.15 10.14
CA ASP A 28 -1.64 3.71 9.28
C ASP A 28 -1.09 4.31 7.97
N LEU A 29 0.16 4.78 7.98
CA LEU A 29 0.82 5.25 6.77
C LEU A 29 1.09 4.07 5.83
N ALA A 30 1.51 2.92 6.39
CA ALA A 30 1.64 1.67 5.62
C ALA A 30 0.29 1.21 5.04
N SER A 31 -0.79 1.26 5.84
CA SER A 31 -2.13 0.91 5.37
C SER A 31 -2.56 1.77 4.17
N SER A 32 -2.25 3.07 4.16
CA SER A 32 -2.50 3.93 3.00
C SER A 32 -1.74 3.49 1.76
N TYR A 33 -0.43 3.27 1.86
CA TYR A 33 0.37 2.80 0.72
C TYR A 33 -0.12 1.44 0.19
N ASN A 34 -0.45 0.51 1.10
CA ASN A 34 -0.98 -0.80 0.72
C ASN A 34 -2.30 -0.69 -0.06
N ASN A 35 -3.22 0.17 0.39
CA ASN A 35 -4.52 0.32 -0.27
C ASN A 35 -4.38 0.91 -1.67
N ILE A 36 -3.50 1.90 -1.85
CA ILE A 36 -3.19 2.46 -3.17
C ILE A 36 -2.51 1.40 -4.05
N GLY A 37 -1.57 0.63 -3.48
CA GLY A 37 -0.91 -0.47 -4.19
C GLY A 37 -1.89 -1.53 -4.69
N GLN A 38 -2.83 -1.97 -3.84
CA GLN A 38 -3.88 -2.91 -4.23
C GLN A 38 -4.83 -2.31 -5.27
N LEU A 39 -5.14 -1.01 -5.19
CA LEU A 39 -5.95 -0.36 -6.21
C LEU A 39 -5.27 -0.38 -7.59
N TYR A 40 -3.96 -0.15 -7.64
CA TYR A 40 -3.20 -0.30 -8.88
C TYR A 40 -3.11 -1.77 -9.35
N GLU A 41 -3.05 -2.74 -8.43
CA GLU A 41 -3.15 -4.17 -8.78
C GLU A 41 -4.49 -4.49 -9.46
N GLU A 42 -5.61 -3.99 -8.93
CA GLU A 42 -6.96 -4.13 -9.51
C GLU A 42 -7.14 -3.39 -10.85
N MET A 43 -6.29 -2.40 -11.11
CA MET A 43 -6.22 -1.69 -12.39
C MET A 43 -5.24 -2.34 -13.39
N GLU A 44 -4.63 -3.48 -13.02
CA GLU A 44 -3.56 -4.16 -13.78
C GLU A 44 -2.32 -3.29 -14.02
N GLU A 45 -2.14 -2.22 -13.23
CA GLU A 45 -0.99 -1.31 -13.28
C GLU A 45 0.12 -1.80 -12.32
N TYR A 46 0.59 -3.02 -12.54
CA TYR A 46 1.51 -3.73 -11.63
C TYR A 46 2.82 -2.98 -11.34
N SER A 47 3.34 -2.24 -12.32
CA SER A 47 4.55 -1.43 -12.18
C SER A 47 4.39 -0.26 -11.21
N LYS A 48 3.16 0.25 -11.03
CA LYS A 48 2.83 1.27 -10.02
C LYS A 48 2.47 0.65 -8.68
N ALA A 49 1.83 -0.52 -8.67
CA ALA A 49 1.44 -1.24 -7.46
C ALA A 49 2.65 -1.66 -6.62
N LEU A 50 3.66 -2.27 -7.26
CA LEU A 50 4.80 -2.88 -6.58
C LEU A 50 5.53 -1.94 -5.59
N PRO A 51 6.02 -0.74 -6.00
CA PRO A 51 6.77 0.13 -5.09
C PRO A 51 5.94 0.60 -3.89
N LEU A 52 4.62 0.72 -4.03
CA LEU A 52 3.72 1.11 -2.95
C LEU A 52 3.55 -0.03 -1.93
N LEU A 53 3.36 -1.26 -2.40
CA LEU A 53 3.25 -2.44 -1.56
C LEU A 53 4.57 -2.69 -0.81
N GLU A 54 5.72 -2.54 -1.47
CA GLU A 54 7.04 -2.68 -0.83
C GLU A 54 7.27 -1.60 0.25
N LYS A 55 6.83 -0.36 0.00
CA LYS A 55 6.89 0.72 1.00
C LYS A 55 6.01 0.42 2.22
N ALA A 56 4.79 -0.07 2.00
CA ALA A 56 3.89 -0.49 3.07
C ALA A 56 4.50 -1.60 3.93
N LEU A 57 5.04 -2.65 3.29
CA LEU A 57 5.71 -3.75 3.97
C LEU A 57 6.92 -3.27 4.80
N GLY A 58 7.71 -2.36 4.25
CA GLY A 58 8.87 -1.78 4.94
C GLY A 58 8.48 -1.03 6.22
N ILE A 59 7.38 -0.29 6.20
CA ILE A 59 6.86 0.40 7.39
C ILE A 59 6.28 -0.61 8.38
N TRP A 60 5.43 -1.54 7.95
CA TRP A 60 4.86 -2.54 8.85
C TRP A 60 5.92 -3.38 9.56
N ARG A 61 6.99 -3.80 8.86
CA ARG A 61 8.11 -4.54 9.48
C ARG A 61 8.84 -3.76 10.57
N LYS A 62 8.89 -2.42 10.48
CA LYS A 62 9.50 -1.56 11.50
C LYS A 62 8.61 -1.31 12.71
N SER A 63 7.30 -1.53 12.56
CA SER A 63 6.30 -0.93 13.44
C SER A 63 5.38 -1.95 14.10
N LEU A 64 5.35 -3.18 13.58
CA LEU A 64 4.50 -4.27 14.03
C LEU A 64 5.34 -5.52 14.32
N PRO A 65 4.87 -6.41 15.20
CA PRO A 65 5.48 -7.72 15.37
C PRO A 65 5.51 -8.50 14.04
N PRO A 66 6.53 -9.34 13.79
CA PRO A 66 6.63 -10.12 12.54
C PRO A 66 5.43 -11.04 12.26
N THR A 67 4.67 -11.40 13.29
CA THR A 67 3.47 -12.25 13.19
C THR A 67 2.20 -11.49 12.81
N HIS A 68 2.27 -10.15 12.68
CA HIS A 68 1.10 -9.35 12.40
C HIS A 68 0.51 -9.65 11.00
N PRO A 69 -0.81 -9.90 10.87
CA PRO A 69 -1.44 -10.31 9.61
C PRO A 69 -1.15 -9.40 8.42
N ASN A 70 -1.11 -8.08 8.63
CA ASN A 70 -0.80 -7.10 7.58
C ASN A 70 0.53 -7.37 6.85
N ILE A 71 1.55 -7.88 7.55
CA ILE A 71 2.84 -8.22 6.92
C ILE A 71 2.64 -9.34 5.90
N LYS A 72 1.88 -10.39 6.26
CA LYS A 72 1.57 -11.51 5.38
C LYS A 72 0.70 -11.08 4.20
N ILE A 73 -0.30 -10.21 4.45
CA ILE A 73 -1.16 -9.66 3.39
C ILE A 73 -0.32 -8.89 2.36
N ALA A 74 0.59 -8.03 2.82
CA ALA A 74 1.46 -7.25 1.94
C ALA A 74 2.38 -8.15 1.10
N MET A 75 2.99 -9.17 1.73
CA MET A 75 3.86 -10.12 1.04
C MET A 75 3.10 -10.86 -0.05
N ASN A 76 1.92 -11.40 0.26
CA ASN A 76 1.09 -12.07 -0.73
C ASN A 76 0.70 -11.14 -1.90
N ALA A 77 0.41 -9.86 -1.64
CA ALA A 77 0.13 -8.90 -2.69
C ALA A 77 1.35 -8.61 -3.57
N ILE A 78 2.54 -8.47 -2.96
CA ILE A 78 3.80 -8.30 -3.68
C ILE A 78 4.08 -9.50 -4.58
N ASP A 79 3.88 -10.72 -4.07
CA ASP A 79 4.10 -11.94 -4.85
C ASP A 79 3.17 -12.00 -6.07
N ARG A 80 1.86 -11.73 -5.88
CA ARG A 80 0.89 -11.67 -7.01
C ARG A 80 1.28 -10.62 -8.05
N VAL A 81 1.67 -9.42 -7.62
CA VAL A 81 2.07 -8.34 -8.54
C VAL A 81 3.36 -8.68 -9.29
N LYS A 82 4.33 -9.34 -8.62
CA LYS A 82 5.59 -9.79 -9.25
C LYS A 82 5.40 -10.87 -10.30
N GLU A 83 4.41 -11.75 -10.14
CA GLU A 83 4.08 -12.76 -11.15
C GLU A 83 3.48 -12.15 -12.44
N LYS A 84 3.03 -10.89 -12.39
CA LYS A 84 2.35 -10.20 -13.50
C LYS A 84 3.19 -9.09 -14.14
N LEU A 85 4.40 -8.84 -13.63
CA LEU A 85 5.38 -7.88 -14.17
C LEU A 85 6.24 -8.51 -15.27
#